data_AF-A0A8K9VB77-F1
#
_entry.id   AF-A0A8K9VB77-F1
#
_cell.length_a   1.000
_cell.length_b   1.000
_cell.length_c   1.000
_cell.angle_alpha   90.00
_cell.angle_beta   90.00
_cell.angle_gamma   90.00
#
_symmetry.space_group_name_H-M   'P 1'
#
loop_
_entity.id
_entity.type
_entity.pdbx_description
1 polymer ?
#
loop_
_entity_poly.entity_id
_entity_poly.type
_entity_poly.pdbx_seq_one_letter_code
_entity_poly.pdbx_strand_id
1 'polypeptide(L)'
;RPTIIDPEGFDKALEEAGDKLVVVDFTATWCGPCQSIAPFFKGLSENYQSVVFLKVDVDDAPDVASFCDIKCMPTFHFYKNQKKVGGESAGSLKEKVPHFN
;
A
#
# COMPACT_ATOMS: atom_id res chain seq x y z
N ARG A 1 -11.94 6.22 6.89
CA ARG A 1 -10.55 5.77 6.66
C ARG A 1 -9.64 6.85 7.21
N PRO A 2 -8.69 6.54 8.10
CA PRO A 2 -7.72 7.53 8.55
C PRO A 2 -6.93 8.03 7.34
N THR A 3 -6.75 9.35 7.25
CA THR A 3 -5.83 9.96 6.28
C THR A 3 -4.44 9.80 6.87
N ILE A 4 -3.66 8.86 6.35
CA ILE A 4 -2.27 8.67 6.78
C ILE A 4 -1.45 9.78 6.15
N ILE A 5 -1.05 10.76 6.96
CA ILE A 5 -0.27 11.93 6.52
C ILE A 5 1.14 11.97 7.11
N ASP A 6 1.38 11.19 8.17
CA ASP A 6 2.64 11.16 8.91
C ASP A 6 3.05 9.73 9.28
N PRO A 7 4.34 9.48 9.59
CA PRO A 7 4.85 8.14 9.91
C PRO A 7 4.19 7.50 11.14
N GLU A 8 3.77 8.30 12.13
CA GLU A 8 3.14 7.81 13.36
C GLU A 8 1.75 7.23 13.05
N GLY A 9 0.97 7.95 12.24
CA GLY A 9 -0.31 7.48 11.71
C GLY A 9 -0.16 6.23 10.83
N PHE A 10 0.95 6.12 10.10
CA PHE A 10 1.26 4.93 9.31
C PHE A 10 1.56 3.71 10.19
N ASP A 11 2.43 3.85 11.19
CA ASP A 11 2.77 2.77 12.13
C ASP A 11 1.54 2.32 12.93
N LYS A 12 0.69 3.27 13.34
CA LYS A 12 -0.58 2.95 14.00
C LYS A 12 -1.51 2.14 13.09
N ALA A 13 -1.63 2.50 11.81
CA ALA A 13 -2.44 1.74 10.86
C ALA A 13 -1.92 0.30 10.67
N LEU A 14 -0.60 0.11 10.73
CA LEU A 14 0.02 -1.23 10.72
C LEU A 14 -0.24 -2.00 12.02
N GLU A 15 -0.24 -1.32 13.16
CA GLU A 15 -0.58 -1.91 14.46
C GLU A 15 -2.04 -2.38 14.51
N GLU A 16 -2.98 -1.52 14.10
CA GLU A 16 -4.42 -1.82 14.08
C GLU A 16 -4.78 -2.98 13.14
N ALA A 17 -3.92 -3.27 12.14
CA ALA A 17 -4.08 -4.41 11.26
C ALA A 17 -3.78 -5.76 11.95
N GLY A 18 -2.99 -5.76 13.03
CA GLY A 18 -2.58 -6.97 13.75
C GLY A 18 -1.88 -7.98 12.84
N ASP A 19 -2.36 -9.23 12.85
CA ASP A 19 -1.80 -10.33 12.04
C ASP A 19 -2.21 -10.32 10.56
N LYS A 20 -3.10 -9.39 10.18
CA LYS A 20 -3.56 -9.28 8.79
C LYS A 20 -2.42 -8.83 7.90
N LEU A 21 -2.41 -9.33 6.68
CA LEU A 21 -1.56 -8.77 5.63
C LEU A 21 -2.03 -7.36 5.33
N VAL A 22 -1.11 -6.40 5.27
CA VAL A 22 -1.36 -5.04 4.84
C VAL A 22 -0.68 -4.82 3.49
N VAL A 23 -1.43 -4.35 2.51
CA VAL A 23 -0.91 -3.93 1.21
C VAL A 23 -1.05 -2.43 1.10
N VAL A 24 0.07 -1.74 0.91
CA VAL A 24 0.14 -0.28 0.81
C VAL A 24 0.47 0.10 -0.63
N ASP A 25 -0.43 0.84 -1.27
CA ASP A 25 -0.22 1.47 -2.58
C ASP A 25 0.33 2.89 -2.39
N PHE A 26 1.60 3.08 -2.71
CA PHE A 26 2.22 4.41 -2.79
C PHE A 26 1.98 4.99 -4.18
N THR A 27 1.14 6.02 -4.22
CA THR A 27 0.52 6.55 -5.43
C THR A 27 0.74 8.05 -5.56
N ALA A 28 0.38 8.59 -6.73
CA ALA A 28 0.35 10.02 -6.97
C ALA A 28 -0.77 10.35 -7.97
N THR A 29 -1.41 11.51 -7.82
CA THR A 29 -2.52 11.94 -8.70
C THR A 29 -2.07 12.14 -10.15
N TRP A 30 -0.85 12.64 -10.35
CA TRP A 30 -0.24 12.92 -11.66
C TRP A 30 0.38 11.68 -12.32
N CYS A 31 0.40 10.53 -11.64
CA CYS A 31 1.01 9.30 -12.13
C CYS A 31 0.02 8.51 -13.01
N GLY A 32 0.22 8.55 -14.33
CA GLY A 32 -0.59 7.79 -15.29
C GLY A 32 -0.66 6.27 -15.04
N PRO A 33 0.47 5.58 -14.76
CA PRO A 33 0.44 4.16 -14.40
C PRO A 33 -0.35 3.86 -13.12
N CYS A 34 -0.33 4.79 -12.15
CA CYS A 34 -1.08 4.68 -10.91
C CYS A 34 -2.59 4.70 -11.15
N GLN A 35 -3.07 5.59 -12.03
CA GLN A 35 -4.47 5.65 -12.41
C GLN A 35 -4.94 4.36 -13.10
N SER A 36 -4.05 3.69 -13.84
CA SER A 36 -4.35 2.43 -14.54
C SER A 36 -4.46 1.23 -13.59
N ILE A 37 -3.65 1.17 -12.53
CA ILE A 37 -3.68 0.07 -11.54
C ILE A 37 -4.75 0.28 -10.45
N ALA A 38 -5.16 1.52 -10.18
CA ALA A 38 -6.16 1.87 -9.16
C ALA A 38 -7.46 1.04 -9.19
N PRO A 39 -8.14 0.80 -10.33
CA PRO A 39 -9.35 -0.02 -10.35
C PRO A 39 -9.07 -1.49 -9.98
N PHE A 40 -7.91 -2.02 -10.38
CA PHE A 40 -7.49 -3.37 -10.00
C PHE A 40 -7.24 -3.45 -8.49
N PHE A 41 -6.49 -2.50 -7.94
CA PHE A 41 -6.21 -2.44 -6.50
C PHE A 41 -7.49 -2.30 -5.67
N LYS A 42 -8.45 -1.48 -6.12
CA LYS A 42 -9.78 -1.38 -5.50
C LYS A 42 -10.51 -2.72 -5.53
N GLY A 43 -10.51 -3.41 -6.67
CA GLY A 43 -11.10 -4.74 -6.78
C GLY A 43 -10.48 -5.76 -5.82
N LEU A 44 -9.16 -5.72 -5.60
CA LEU A 44 -8.51 -6.57 -4.59
C LEU A 44 -9.03 -6.27 -3.19
N SER A 45 -9.17 -4.99 -2.84
CA SER A 45 -9.70 -4.61 -1.52
C SER A 45 -11.14 -5.07 -1.27
N GLU A 46 -11.92 -5.23 -2.34
CA GLU A 46 -13.29 -5.74 -2.27
C GLU A 46 -13.33 -7.27 -2.18
N ASN A 47 -12.39 -7.97 -2.83
CA ASN A 47 -12.34 -9.44 -2.84
C ASN A 47 -11.63 -10.04 -1.60
N TYR A 48 -10.64 -9.35 -1.03
CA TYR A 48 -9.80 -9.86 0.06
C TYR A 48 -10.05 -9.12 1.37
N GLN A 49 -11.18 -9.39 2.03
CA GLN A 49 -11.54 -8.74 3.31
C GLN A 49 -10.62 -9.11 4.49
N SER A 50 -9.87 -10.21 4.38
CA SER A 50 -8.84 -10.62 5.34
C SER A 50 -7.55 -9.80 5.22
N VAL A 51 -7.40 -9.01 4.16
CA VAL A 51 -6.23 -8.18 3.85
C VAL A 51 -6.60 -6.71 4.01
N VAL A 52 -5.72 -5.93 4.63
CA VAL A 52 -5.90 -4.48 4.80
C VAL A 52 -5.26 -3.78 3.62
N PHE A 53 -6.04 -3.00 2.87
CA PHE A 53 -5.54 -2.21 1.75
C PHE A 53 -5.49 -0.73 2.13
N LEU A 54 -4.28 -0.18 2.08
CA LEU A 54 -3.97 1.22 2.35
C LEU A 54 -3.48 1.89 1.06
N LYS A 55 -3.78 3.18 0.95
CA LYS A 55 -3.29 4.03 -0.13
C LYS A 55 -2.59 5.23 0.51
N VAL A 56 -1.37 5.49 0.09
CA VAL A 56 -0.57 6.64 0.53
C VAL A 56 -0.28 7.48 -0.70
N ASP A 57 -0.85 8.68 -0.74
CA ASP A 57 -0.49 9.65 -1.77
C ASP A 57 0.82 10.32 -1.36
N VAL A 58 1.85 10.22 -2.19
CA VAL A 58 3.19 10.74 -1.85
C VAL A 58 3.23 12.27 -1.83
N ASP A 59 2.27 12.94 -2.47
CA ASP A 59 2.13 14.40 -2.43
C ASP A 59 1.48 14.86 -1.10
N ASP A 60 0.52 14.09 -0.58
CA ASP A 60 -0.15 14.38 0.69
C ASP A 60 0.64 13.91 1.92
N ALA A 61 1.44 12.85 1.78
CA ALA A 61 2.21 12.23 2.86
C ALA A 61 3.71 12.05 2.49
N PRO A 62 4.43 13.15 2.19
CA PRO A 62 5.82 13.09 1.74
C PRO A 62 6.76 12.49 2.78
N ASP A 63 6.49 12.72 4.07
CA ASP A 63 7.28 12.16 5.18
C ASP A 63 7.14 10.63 5.25
N VAL A 64 5.93 10.10 5.01
CA VAL A 64 5.68 8.65 4.96
C VAL A 64 6.36 8.03 3.75
N ALA A 65 6.27 8.69 2.60
CA ALA A 65 6.94 8.26 1.37
C ALA A 65 8.47 8.20 1.56
N SER A 66 9.04 9.22 2.19
CA SER A 66 10.48 9.26 2.51
C SER A 66 10.86 8.18 3.54
N PHE A 67 10.09 8.03 4.61
CA PHE A 67 10.28 6.99 5.63
C PHE A 67 10.26 5.58 5.04
N CYS A 68 9.40 5.35 4.04
CA CYS A 68 9.29 4.07 3.35
C CYS A 68 10.29 3.89 2.18
N ASP A 69 11.19 4.85 1.93
CA ASP A 69 12.16 4.87 0.82
C ASP A 69 11.49 4.75 -0.57
N ILE A 70 10.35 5.43 -0.76
CA ILE A 70 9.61 5.41 -2.03
C ILE A 70 10.31 6.31 -3.06
N LYS A 71 10.71 5.72 -4.18
CA LYS A 71 11.46 6.41 -5.26
C LYS A 71 10.66 6.58 -6.55
N CYS A 72 9.66 5.72 -6.75
CA CYS A 72 8.85 5.70 -7.97
C CYS A 72 7.42 5.30 -7.62
N MET A 73 6.47 5.77 -8.43
CA MET A 73 5.06 5.43 -8.28
C MET A 73 4.56 4.73 -9.55
N PRO A 74 3.67 3.73 -9.42
CA PRO A 74 3.21 3.15 -8.16
C PRO A 74 4.24 2.19 -7.56
N THR A 75 4.35 2.17 -6.23
CA THR A 75 5.10 1.15 -5.48
C THR A 75 4.17 0.49 -4.48
N PHE A 76 4.23 -0.84 -4.38
CA PHE A 76 3.42 -1.60 -3.44
C PHE A 76 4.29 -2.19 -2.36
N HIS A 77 3.97 -1.94 -1.09
CA HIS A 77 4.60 -2.63 0.02
C HIS A 77 3.65 -3.60 0.69
N PHE A 78 4.23 -4.67 1.21
CA PHE A 78 3.53 -5.71 1.96
C PHE A 78 4.04 -5.71 3.38
N TYR A 79 3.13 -5.65 4.35
CA TYR A 79 3.44 -5.73 5.76
C TYR A 79 2.65 -6.84 6.43
N LYS A 80 3.26 -7.52 7.39
CA LYS A 80 2.60 -8.48 8.28
C LYS A 80 3.24 -8.37 9.65
N ASN A 81 2.44 -8.29 10.72
CA ASN A 81 2.94 -8.07 12.08
C ASN A 81 3.88 -6.84 12.16
N GLN A 82 3.44 -5.72 11.57
CA GLN A 82 4.17 -4.44 11.48
C GLN A 82 5.53 -4.51 10.75
N LYS A 83 5.90 -5.66 10.17
CA LYS A 83 7.16 -5.85 9.47
C LYS A 83 6.93 -5.86 7.97
N LYS A 84 7.76 -5.14 7.23
CA LYS A 84 7.80 -5.21 5.77
C LYS A 84 8.24 -6.61 5.35
N VAL A 85 7.36 -7.33 4.66
CA VAL A 85 7.62 -8.67 4.11
C VAL A 85 7.97 -8.64 2.62
N GLY A 86 7.78 -7.50 1.96
CA GLY A 86 8.19 -7.30 0.57
C GLY A 86 7.83 -5.91 0.03
N GLY A 87 8.39 -5.56 -1.14
CA GLY A 87 8.03 -4.35 -1.89
C GLY A 87 8.18 -4.59 -3.39
N GLU A 88 7.16 -4.25 -4.16
CA GLU A 88 7.04 -4.61 -5.58
C GLU A 88 6.44 -3.50 -6.45
N SER A 89 6.67 -3.61 -7.76
CA SER A 89 6.04 -2.75 -8.77
C SER A 89 4.61 -3.20 -9.10
N ALA A 90 3.84 -2.35 -9.78
CA ALA A 90 2.48 -2.68 -10.24
C ALA A 90 2.39 -3.96 -11.09
N GLY A 91 3.43 -4.28 -11.88
CA GLY A 91 3.45 -5.49 -12.70
C GLY A 91 3.44 -6.74 -11.82
N SER A 92 4.36 -6.80 -10.86
CA SER A 92 4.55 -7.94 -9.99
C SER A 92 3.42 -8.11 -8.97
N LEU A 93 2.73 -7.03 -8.57
CA LEU A 93 1.55 -7.11 -7.71
C LEU A 93 0.52 -8.10 -8.28
N LYS A 94 0.24 -8.03 -9.59
CA LYS A 94 -0.75 -8.90 -10.25
C LYS A 94 -0.40 -10.38 -10.16
N GLU A 95 0.90 -10.70 -10.20
CA GLU A 95 1.42 -12.06 -10.10
C GLU A 95 1.40 -12.58 -8.65
N LYS A 96 1.55 -11.70 -7.65
CA LYS A 96 1.56 -12.08 -6.24
C LYS A 96 0.18 -12.17 -5.59
N VAL A 97 -0.85 -11.55 -6.16
CA VAL A 97 -2.24 -11.69 -5.70
C VAL A 97 -2.65 -13.13 -5.37
N PRO A 98 -2.43 -14.14 -6.24
CA PRO A 98 -2.80 -15.52 -5.95
C PRO A 98 -2.06 -16.14 -4.75
N HIS A 99 -1.00 -15.51 -4.25
CA HIS A 99 -0.23 -15.96 -3.09
C HIS A 99 -0.61 -15.28 -1.77
N PHE A 100 -1.64 -14.41 -1.72
CA PHE A 100 -2.12 -13.76 -0.49
C PHE A 100 -2.86 -14.71 0.49
N ASN A 101 -2.61 -16.01 0.41
CA ASN A 101 -3.31 -17.04 1.19
C ASN A 101 -2.74 -17.18 2.61
#